data_AF-A0A103XKV5-F1
#
_entry.id   AF-A0A103XKV5-F1
#
_cell.length_a   1.000
_cell.length_b   1.000
_cell.length_c   1.000
_cell.angle_alpha   90.00
_cell.angle_beta   90.00
_cell.angle_gamma   90.00
#
_symmetry.space_group_name_H-M   'P 1'
#
loop_
_entity.id
_entity.type
_entity.pdbx_description
1 polymer ?
#
loop_
_entity_poly.entity_id
_entity_poly.type
_entity_poly.pdbx_seq_one_letter_code
_entity_poly.pdbx_strand_id
1 'polypeptide(L)'
;MGRGRVELKRIENKINRQVTFAKRRNGLLKKAYELSVLCDAEVALIIFSNRGKLYEFCSTSKQLFGEDLGPLNLKELEQLERQLDSTLRQIRSIRTQSMLDRLSELQVKKTKQDRRGQEVKMVIHIINTRISILNLKASSSL
;
A
#
# COMPACT_ATOMS: atom_id res chain seq x y z
N MET A 1 1.14 -2.34 16.77
CA MET A 1 2.35 -1.79 16.12
C MET A 1 2.79 -0.55 16.90
N GLY A 2 3.89 -0.61 17.64
CA GLY A 2 4.37 0.52 18.47
C GLY A 2 4.95 1.68 17.65
N ARG A 3 5.07 2.87 18.26
CA ARG A 3 5.76 4.01 17.65
C ARG A 3 7.27 3.75 17.66
N GLY A 4 7.88 3.63 16.48
CA GLY A 4 9.34 3.61 16.36
C GLY A 4 9.96 4.99 16.65
N ARG A 5 11.16 5.01 17.23
CA ARG A 5 11.95 6.23 17.41
C ARG A 5 12.33 6.80 16.05
N VAL A 6 12.22 8.11 15.88
CA VAL A 6 12.58 8.82 14.64
C VAL A 6 13.70 9.81 14.97
N GLU A 7 14.75 9.83 14.16
CA GLU A 7 15.82 10.81 14.27
C GLU A 7 15.32 12.22 13.94
N LEU A 8 15.85 13.23 14.64
CA LEU A 8 15.48 14.63 14.42
C LEU A 8 16.23 15.20 13.21
N LYS A 9 15.86 14.73 12.02
CA LYS A 9 16.36 15.20 10.73
C LYS A 9 15.24 15.26 9.69
N ARG A 10 15.51 15.90 8.55
CA ARG A 10 14.55 15.91 7.43
C ARG A 10 14.27 14.47 6.98
N ILE A 11 12.99 14.11 6.91
CA ILE A 11 12.57 12.80 6.40
C ILE A 11 12.69 12.85 4.88
N GLU A 12 13.58 12.05 4.27
CA GLU A 12 13.82 12.10 2.82
C GLU A 12 12.69 11.49 2.00
N ASN A 13 12.12 10.37 2.47
CA ASN A 13 10.97 9.74 1.81
C ASN A 13 9.76 10.68 1.81
N LYS A 14 9.32 11.08 0.61
CA LYS A 14 8.25 12.07 0.39
C LYS A 14 6.91 11.65 1.01
N ILE A 15 6.55 10.37 0.93
CA ILE A 15 5.27 9.84 1.46
C ILE A 15 5.31 9.87 2.99
N ASN A 16 6.39 9.36 3.59
CA ASN A 16 6.56 9.36 5.06
C ASN A 16 6.61 10.79 5.59
N ARG A 17 7.27 11.71 4.88
CA ARG A 17 7.32 13.13 5.24
C ARG A 17 5.93 13.77 5.19
N GLN A 18 5.13 13.49 4.17
CA GLN A 18 3.76 14.01 4.04
C GLN A 18 2.85 13.50 5.17
N VAL A 19 2.88 12.20 5.45
CA VAL A 19 2.09 11.60 6.55
C VAL A 19 2.56 12.14 7.91
N THR A 20 3.87 12.25 8.12
CA THR A 20 4.43 12.80 9.37
C THR A 20 4.08 14.27 9.54
N PHE A 21 4.15 15.08 8.47
CA PHE A 21 3.73 16.47 8.49
C PHE A 21 2.28 16.59 8.95
N ALA A 22 1.36 15.83 8.35
CA ALA A 22 -0.05 15.87 8.74
C ALA A 22 -0.26 15.53 10.22
N LYS A 23 0.37 14.44 10.70
CA LYS A 23 0.26 14.00 12.10
C LYS A 23 0.87 14.99 13.08
N ARG A 24 2.09 15.49 12.83
CA ARG A 24 2.78 16.45 13.71
C ARG A 24 2.11 17.82 13.71
N ARG A 25 1.69 18.32 12.55
CA ARG A 25 0.92 19.58 12.44
C ARG A 25 -0.35 19.51 13.29
N ASN A 26 -1.12 18.42 13.19
CA ASN A 26 -2.34 18.25 13.99
C ASN A 26 -2.02 18.14 15.49
N GLY A 27 -0.98 17.41 15.87
CA GLY A 27 -0.54 17.34 17.26
C GLY A 27 -0.11 18.70 17.82
N LEU A 28 0.60 19.50 17.02
CA LEU A 28 1.06 20.83 17.40
C LEU A 28 -0.10 21.81 17.54
N LEU A 29 -1.07 21.80 16.63
CA LEU A 29 -2.29 22.61 16.73
C LEU A 29 -3.06 22.30 18.03
N LYS A 30 -3.20 21.01 18.38
CA LYS A 30 -3.83 20.60 19.65
C LYS A 30 -3.06 21.12 20.86
N LYS A 31 -1.72 21.06 20.83
CA LYS A 31 -0.87 21.58 21.91
C LYS A 31 -0.96 23.10 22.05
N ALA A 32 -0.98 23.83 20.95
CA ALA A 32 -1.17 25.28 20.95
C ALA A 32 -2.54 25.67 21.55
N TYR A 33 -3.60 24.93 21.19
CA TYR A 33 -4.92 25.09 21.78
C TYR A 33 -4.92 24.81 23.29
N GLU A 34 -4.39 23.66 23.72
CA GLU A 34 -4.31 23.29 25.13
C GLU A 34 -3.59 24.36 25.94
N LEU A 35 -2.45 24.84 25.45
CA LEU A 35 -1.68 25.90 26.10
C LEU A 35 -2.48 27.20 26.24
N SER A 36 -3.15 27.62 25.17
CA SER A 36 -3.96 28.85 25.21
C SER A 36 -5.07 28.80 26.26
N VAL A 37 -5.72 27.63 26.40
CA VAL A 37 -6.83 27.46 27.34
C VAL A 37 -6.35 27.26 28.77
N LEU A 38 -5.34 26.41 28.98
CA LEU A 38 -4.88 26.04 30.33
C LEU A 38 -4.14 27.16 31.05
N CYS A 39 -3.47 28.02 30.29
CA CYS A 39 -2.61 29.07 30.84
C CYS A 39 -3.12 30.48 30.53
N ASP A 40 -4.31 30.61 29.92
CA ASP A 40 -4.87 31.89 29.46
C ASP A 40 -3.85 32.69 28.63
N ALA A 41 -3.13 31.98 27.75
CA ALA A 41 -2.04 32.54 26.98
C ALA A 41 -2.50 32.89 25.57
N GLU A 42 -2.12 34.08 25.10
CA GLU A 42 -2.25 34.42 23.69
C GLU A 42 -1.25 33.61 22.85
N VAL A 43 -1.76 32.80 21.92
CA VAL A 43 -0.95 31.89 21.11
C VAL A 43 -1.35 32.04 19.65
N ALA A 44 -0.35 32.25 18.80
CA ALA A 44 -0.46 32.21 17.35
C ALA A 44 0.49 31.16 16.76
N LEU A 45 0.03 30.41 15.76
CA LEU A 45 0.79 29.39 15.05
C LEU A 45 0.52 29.50 13.56
N ILE A 46 1.59 29.54 12.76
CA ILE A 46 1.53 29.63 11.30
C ILE A 46 2.43 28.53 10.73
N ILE A 47 1.90 27.73 9.82
CA ILE A 47 2.60 26.60 9.19
C ILE A 47 2.35 26.62 7.69
N PHE A 48 3.42 26.72 6.91
CA PHE A 48 3.38 26.52 5.46
C PHE A 48 3.79 25.09 5.12
N SER A 49 2.97 24.42 4.31
CA SER A 49 3.40 23.18 3.66
C SER A 49 4.41 23.45 2.54
N ASN A 50 5.14 22.42 2.13
CA ASN A 50 6.03 22.49 0.97
C ASN A 50 5.32 22.75 -0.38
N ARG A 51 3.97 22.75 -0.40
CA ARG A 51 3.13 23.12 -1.55
C ARG A 51 2.57 24.54 -1.43
N GLY A 52 3.00 25.32 -0.43
CA GLY A 52 2.52 26.68 -0.20
C GLY A 52 1.19 26.77 0.55
N LYS A 53 0.52 25.66 0.88
CA LYS A 53 -0.71 25.69 1.68
C LYS A 53 -0.43 26.17 3.11
N LEU A 54 -1.15 27.21 3.53
CA LEU A 54 -1.15 27.78 4.87
C LEU A 54 -2.04 26.96 5.82
N TYR A 55 -1.57 26.77 7.04
CA TYR A 55 -2.32 26.27 8.18
C TYR A 55 -2.03 27.17 9.36
N GLU A 56 -3.07 27.65 10.04
CA GLU A 56 -2.91 28.61 11.12
C GLU A 56 -3.82 28.32 12.30
N PHE A 57 -3.43 28.86 13.46
CA PHE A 57 -4.22 28.90 14.68
C PHE A 57 -3.93 30.22 15.40
N CYS A 58 -4.97 30.86 15.94
CA CYS A 58 -4.86 32.06 16.76
C CYS A 58 -5.85 31.95 17.92
N SER A 59 -5.43 32.25 19.14
CA SER A 59 -6.31 32.20 20.32
C SER A 59 -7.29 33.38 20.37
N THR A 60 -6.92 34.54 19.83
CA THR A 60 -7.71 35.79 19.91
C THR A 60 -8.82 35.87 18.86
N SER A 61 -8.78 35.06 17.80
CA SER A 61 -9.81 35.06 16.75
C SER A 61 -11.15 34.45 17.18
N LYS A 62 -11.21 33.77 18.33
CA LYS A 62 -12.46 33.19 18.86
C LYS A 62 -13.41 34.23 19.45
N GLN A 63 -12.94 35.42 19.81
CA GLN A 63 -13.77 36.43 20.46
C GLN A 63 -14.50 37.35 19.45
N LEU A 64 -14.09 37.34 18.18
CA LEU A 64 -14.66 38.20 17.12
C LEU A 64 -15.75 37.51 16.26
N PHE A 65 -15.87 36.19 16.33
CA PHE A 65 -16.90 35.43 15.59
C PHE A 65 -17.68 34.56 16.57
N GLY A 66 -18.71 35.16 17.17
CA GLY A 66 -19.68 34.50 18.05
C GLY A 66 -20.59 33.52 17.31
N GLU A 67 -19.99 32.51 16.67
CA GLU A 67 -20.71 31.38 16.11
C GLU A 67 -19.99 30.09 16.48
N ASP A 68 -20.83 29.08 16.69
CA ASP A 68 -20.55 27.66 16.68
C ASP A 68 -19.95 27.21 15.33
N LEU A 69 -18.80 27.81 14.94
CA LEU A 69 -17.88 27.25 13.97
C LEU A 69 -17.10 26.14 14.65
N GLY A 70 -17.87 25.13 15.06
CA GLY A 70 -17.39 23.81 15.30
C GLY A 70 -16.53 23.31 14.13
N PRO A 71 -15.81 22.21 14.35
CA PRO A 71 -14.64 21.73 13.62
C PRO A 71 -14.88 21.38 12.13
N LEU A 72 -15.18 22.36 11.29
CA LEU A 72 -15.43 22.21 9.85
C LEU A 72 -14.16 21.99 9.02
N ASN A 73 -13.00 21.77 9.65
CA ASN A 73 -11.78 21.35 8.95
C ASN A 73 -11.14 20.08 9.55
N LEU A 74 -11.67 19.57 10.67
CA LEU A 74 -11.24 18.29 11.24
C LEU A 74 -12.15 17.15 10.79
N LYS A 75 -13.47 17.36 10.70
CA LYS A 75 -14.40 16.33 10.21
C LYS A 75 -14.17 16.01 8.74
N GLU A 76 -14.01 17.03 7.90
CA GLU A 76 -13.69 16.84 6.48
C GLU A 76 -12.33 16.16 6.29
N LEU A 77 -11.34 16.53 7.10
CA LEU A 77 -10.01 15.92 7.04
C LEU A 77 -10.00 14.47 7.54
N GLU A 78 -10.75 14.17 8.60
CA GLU A 78 -10.94 12.81 9.10
C GLU A 78 -11.73 11.96 8.09
N GLN A 79 -12.70 12.56 7.38
CA GLN A 79 -13.41 11.92 6.28
C GLN A 79 -12.48 11.64 5.09
N LEU A 80 -11.60 12.59 4.75
CA LEU A 80 -10.59 12.41 3.71
C LEU A 80 -9.56 11.33 4.10
N GLU A 81 -9.16 11.26 5.37
CA GLU A 81 -8.25 10.23 5.90
C GLU A 81 -8.92 8.85 5.87
N ARG A 82 -10.20 8.76 6.27
CA ARG A 82 -11.01 7.54 6.15
C ARG A 82 -11.18 7.08 4.70
N GLN A 83 -11.40 8.00 3.77
CA GLN A 83 -11.49 7.72 2.33
C GLN A 83 -10.15 7.23 1.77
N LEU A 84 -9.03 7.88 2.14
CA LEU A 84 -7.71 7.45 1.70
C LEU A 84 -7.39 6.02 2.20
N ASP A 85 -7.74 5.74 3.45
CA ASP A 85 -7.55 4.42 4.05
C ASP A 85 -8.43 3.35 3.40
N SER A 86 -9.68 3.66 3.05
CA SER A 86 -10.55 2.71 2.37
C SER A 86 -10.08 2.44 0.93
N THR A 87 -9.69 3.47 0.19
CA THR A 87 -9.13 3.33 -1.16
C THR A 87 -7.81 2.56 -1.14
N LEU A 88 -6.92 2.81 -0.18
CA LEU A 88 -5.68 2.03 -0.04
C LEU A 88 -5.94 0.57 0.29
N ARG A 89 -6.94 0.27 1.14
CA ARG A 89 -7.37 -1.11 1.41
C ARG A 89 -7.88 -1.80 0.14
N GLN A 90 -8.70 -1.11 -0.66
CA GLN A 90 -9.20 -1.63 -1.93
C GLN A 90 -8.06 -1.88 -2.94
N ILE A 91 -7.17 -0.91 -3.16
CA ILE A 91 -6.02 -1.09 -4.06
C ILE A 91 -5.16 -2.28 -3.65
N ARG A 92 -4.88 -2.43 -2.35
CA ARG A 92 -4.13 -3.58 -1.83
C ARG A 92 -4.88 -4.89 -2.09
N SER A 93 -6.17 -4.94 -1.79
CA SER A 93 -7.01 -6.12 -2.03
C SER A 93 -7.03 -6.52 -3.50
N ILE A 94 -7.28 -5.57 -4.42
CA ILE A 94 -7.30 -5.80 -5.87
C ILE A 94 -5.94 -6.29 -6.35
N ARG A 95 -4.85 -5.66 -5.91
CA ARG A 95 -3.49 -6.05 -6.32
C ARG A 95 -3.14 -7.44 -5.82
N THR A 96 -3.52 -7.79 -4.59
CA THR A 96 -3.33 -9.13 -4.05
C THR A 96 -4.16 -10.16 -4.83
N GLN A 97 -5.44 -9.89 -5.10
CA GLN A 97 -6.30 -10.80 -5.84
C GLN A 97 -5.78 -11.05 -7.26
N SER A 98 -5.44 -9.98 -7.99
CA SER A 98 -4.90 -10.10 -9.35
C SER A 98 -3.58 -10.88 -9.39
N MET A 99 -2.71 -10.72 -8.38
CA MET A 99 -1.50 -11.55 -8.25
C MET A 99 -1.83 -13.03 -7.99
N LEU A 100 -2.81 -13.32 -7.13
CA LEU A 100 -3.26 -14.70 -6.87
C LEU A 100 -3.88 -15.34 -8.10
N ASP A 101 -4.71 -14.61 -8.84
CA ASP A 101 -5.31 -15.08 -10.09
C ASP A 101 -4.21 -15.43 -11.10
N ARG A 102 -3.21 -14.54 -11.26
CA ARG A 102 -2.07 -14.80 -12.15
C ARG A 102 -1.24 -16.01 -11.73
N LEU A 103 -1.04 -16.22 -10.43
CA LEU A 103 -0.37 -17.42 -9.91
C LEU A 103 -1.15 -18.68 -10.28
N SER A 104 -2.48 -18.68 -10.11
CA SER A 104 -3.32 -19.82 -10.48
C SER A 104 -3.27 -20.15 -11.98
N GLU A 105 -3.34 -19.13 -12.85
CA GLU A 105 -3.19 -19.29 -14.30
C GLU A 105 -1.86 -19.94 -14.68
N LEU A 106 -0.77 -19.48 -14.05
CA LEU A 106 0.57 -20.01 -14.31
C LEU A 106 0.72 -21.46 -13.84
N GLN A 107 0.12 -21.84 -12.71
CA GLN A 107 0.11 -23.23 -12.24
C GLN A 107 -0.64 -24.15 -13.22
N VAL A 108 -1.79 -23.70 -13.75
CA VAL A 108 -2.54 -24.48 -14.76
C VAL A 108 -1.74 -24.64 -16.05
N LYS A 109 -1.06 -23.59 -16.52
CA LYS A 109 -0.19 -23.69 -17.71
C LYS A 109 0.97 -24.65 -17.49
N LYS A 110 1.62 -24.59 -16.32
CA LYS A 110 2.72 -25.48 -15.94
C LYS A 110 2.30 -26.95 -15.97
N THR A 111 1.16 -27.28 -15.35
CA THR A 111 0.65 -28.68 -15.33
C THR A 111 0.27 -29.21 -16.70
N LYS A 112 -0.32 -28.38 -17.58
CA LYS A 112 -0.59 -28.76 -18.97
C LYS A 112 0.69 -29.05 -19.75
N GLN A 113 1.72 -28.23 -19.54
CA GLN A 113 3.02 -28.41 -20.20
C GLN A 113 3.73 -29.68 -19.70
N ASP A 114 3.66 -29.98 -18.40
CA ASP A 114 4.17 -31.21 -17.82
C ASP A 114 3.46 -32.46 -18.38
N ARG A 115 2.12 -32.42 -18.51
CA ARG A 115 1.35 -33.52 -19.15
C ARG A 115 1.77 -33.75 -20.59
N ARG A 116 1.88 -32.70 -21.40
CA ARG A 116 2.38 -32.80 -22.79
C ARG A 116 3.79 -33.38 -22.83
N GLY A 117 4.65 -32.98 -21.89
CA GLY A 117 5.99 -33.55 -21.74
C GLY A 117 5.96 -35.05 -21.44
N GLN A 118 5.03 -35.52 -20.60
CA GLN A 118 4.85 -36.95 -20.31
C GLN A 118 4.34 -37.73 -21.53
N GLU A 119 3.38 -37.19 -22.29
CA GLU A 119 2.87 -37.80 -23.53
C GLU A 119 3.99 -37.96 -24.56
N VAL A 120 4.79 -36.92 -24.79
CA VAL A 120 5.93 -37.00 -25.72
C VAL A 120 6.96 -38.03 -25.25
N LYS A 121 7.28 -38.08 -23.95
CA LYS A 121 8.16 -39.11 -23.39
C LYS A 121 7.61 -40.52 -23.62
N MET A 122 6.30 -40.72 -23.47
CA MET A 122 5.64 -42.00 -23.72
C MET A 122 5.73 -42.41 -25.20
N VAL A 123 5.48 -41.48 -26.12
CA VAL A 123 5.59 -41.73 -27.57
C VAL A 123 7.02 -42.08 -27.96
N ILE A 124 8.02 -41.33 -27.45
CA ILE A 124 9.44 -41.64 -27.67
C ILE A 124 9.77 -43.04 -27.17
N HIS A 125 9.29 -43.40 -25.97
CA HIS A 125 9.49 -44.74 -25.41
C HIS A 125 8.88 -45.84 -26.31
N ILE A 126 7.66 -45.65 -26.80
CA ILE A 126 6.98 -46.61 -27.70
C ILE A 126 7.77 -46.77 -29.01
N ILE A 127 8.22 -45.66 -29.61
CA ILE A 127 9.01 -45.69 -30.85
C ILE A 127 10.33 -46.42 -30.63
N ASN A 128 11.06 -46.08 -29.57
CA ASN A 128 12.34 -46.72 -29.25
C ASN A 128 12.18 -48.23 -29.06
N THR A 129 11.15 -48.66 -28.33
CA THR A 129 10.84 -50.09 -28.14
C THR A 129 10.52 -50.79 -29.47
N ARG A 130 9.74 -50.14 -30.36
CA ARG A 130 9.44 -50.70 -31.69
C ARG A 130 10.70 -50.83 -32.56
N ILE A 131 11.57 -49.83 -32.55
CA ILE A 131 12.85 -49.87 -33.26
C ILE A 131 13.70 -51.03 -32.75
N SER A 132 13.80 -51.21 -31.42
CA SER A 132 14.52 -52.34 -30.83
C SER A 132 13.95 -53.69 -31.27
N ILE A 133 12.62 -53.87 -31.30
CA ILE A 133 11.98 -55.11 -31.76
C ILE A 133 12.26 -55.37 -33.26
N LEU A 134 12.18 -54.35 -34.11
CA LEU A 134 12.47 -54.48 -35.54
C LEU A 134 13.93 -54.90 -35.77
N ASN A 135 14.87 -54.28 -35.06
CA ASN A 135 16.29 -54.64 -35.13
C ASN A 135 16.53 -56.09 -34.70
N LEU A 136 15.88 -56.55 -33.62
CA LEU A 136 15.98 -57.95 -33.18
C LEU A 136 15.43 -58.94 -34.24
N LYS A 137 14.30 -58.62 -34.88
CA LYS A 137 13.71 -59.46 -35.94
C LYS A 137 14.60 -59.53 -37.19
N ALA A 138 15.23 -58.42 -37.57
CA ALA A 138 16.16 -58.36 -38.70
C ALA A 138 17.41 -59.23 -38.45
N SER A 139 17.93 -59.25 -37.22
CA SER A 139 19.08 -60.09 -36.86
C SER A 139 18.79 -61.59 -36.79
N SER A 140 17.52 -62.01 -36.65
CA SER A 140 17.11 -63.42 -36.59
C SER A 140 16.65 -64.01 -37.93
N SER A 141 16.66 -63.22 -39.00
CA SER A 141 16.28 -63.64 -40.37
C SER A 141 17.48 -63.70 -41.34
N LEU A 142 18.69 -63.60 -40.79
CA LEU A 142 20.00 -63.92 -41.39
C LEU A 142 20.54 -65.19 -40.71
#